data_AF-A0A7Y7NF90-F1
#
_entry.id   AF-A0A7Y7NF90-F1
#
_cell.length_a   1.000
_cell.length_b   1.000
_cell.length_c   1.000
_cell.angle_alpha   90.00
_cell.angle_beta   90.00
_cell.angle_gamma   90.00
#
_symmetry.space_group_name_H-M   'P 1'
#
loop_
_entity.id
_entity.type
_entity.pdbx_description
1 polymer ?
#
loop_
_entity_poly.entity_id
_entity_poly.type
_entity_poly.pdbx_seq_one_letter_code
_entity_poly.pdbx_strand_id
1 'polypeptide(L)'
;NIDMTYIIMNNYVYGMTGGQFSPSTPTGRKASTTPYGNPDPNFDIVKLAIGAGATFVARGTAFHAAQIDKLIAAAIRHKGFSVVEILDDCPTTYGRRNKFRSVVEMMNQHKENSVPVKAAEKMSAEQLEGKVLTGIFHQEERPEYCDEYAKIIKLAQGADRVR
;
A
#
# COMPACT_ATOMS: atom_id res chain seq x y z
N ASN A 1 5.88 15.97 -3.61
CA ASN A 1 6.50 14.94 -4.46
C ASN A 1 7.99 14.86 -4.13
N ILE A 2 8.32 14.53 -2.87
CA ILE A 2 9.72 14.37 -2.45
C ILE A 2 10.23 13.01 -2.93
N ASP A 3 11.47 12.93 -3.41
CA ASP A 3 12.07 11.68 -3.88
C ASP A 3 12.31 10.70 -2.71
N MET A 4 11.31 9.85 -2.45
CA MET A 4 11.30 8.95 -1.30
C MET A 4 10.38 7.77 -1.56
N THR A 5 10.81 6.58 -1.15
CA THR A 5 9.97 5.38 -1.14
C THR A 5 9.46 5.08 0.27
N TYR A 6 8.14 4.96 0.41
CA TYR A 6 7.46 4.57 1.63
C TYR A 6 6.84 3.17 1.48
N ILE A 7 7.34 2.20 2.26
CA ILE A 7 6.86 0.81 2.24
C ILE A 7 5.95 0.59 3.44
N ILE A 8 4.69 0.24 3.17
CA ILE A 8 3.68 0.00 4.19
C ILE A 8 3.48 -1.51 4.34
N MET A 9 3.96 -2.06 5.45
CA MET A 9 3.66 -3.43 5.85
C MET A 9 2.26 -3.48 6.47
N ASN A 10 1.26 -3.78 5.65
CA ASN A 10 -0.14 -3.82 6.08
C ASN A 10 -0.52 -5.24 6.50
N ASN A 11 -0.54 -5.47 7.81
CA ASN A 11 -0.99 -6.71 8.43
C ASN A 11 -2.35 -6.59 9.14
N TYR A 12 -3.10 -5.55 8.80
CA TYR A 12 -4.43 -5.21 9.30
C TYR A 12 -4.57 -4.84 10.78
N VAL A 13 -3.55 -4.96 11.63
CA VAL A 13 -3.68 -4.71 13.09
C VAL A 13 -2.44 -4.05 13.68
N TYR A 14 -2.56 -3.50 14.89
CA TYR A 14 -1.39 -3.09 15.66
C TYR A 14 -0.78 -4.31 16.37
N GLY A 15 0.01 -5.08 15.62
CA GLY A 15 0.55 -6.36 16.08
C GLY A 15 1.41 -6.25 17.35
N MET A 16 2.28 -5.25 17.43
CA MET A 16 3.23 -5.07 18.54
C MET A 16 2.57 -4.65 19.86
N THR A 17 1.39 -4.02 19.82
CA THR A 17 0.68 -3.52 21.01
C THR A 17 -0.41 -4.48 21.49
N GLY A 18 -0.45 -5.71 20.97
CA GLY A 18 -1.41 -6.75 21.38
C GLY A 18 -2.55 -7.01 20.39
N GLY A 19 -2.52 -6.40 19.21
CA GLY A 19 -3.44 -6.67 18.11
C GLY A 19 -4.73 -5.88 18.15
N GLN A 20 -4.66 -4.59 18.51
CA GLN A 20 -5.76 -3.64 18.34
C GLN A 20 -6.09 -3.49 16.85
N PHE A 21 -7.33 -3.07 16.55
CA PHE A 21 -7.68 -2.76 15.17
C PHE A 21 -6.82 -1.59 14.66
N SER A 22 -6.54 -1.61 13.37
CA SER A 22 -5.93 -0.49 12.64
C SER A 22 -6.96 0.11 11.68
N PRO A 23 -6.72 1.30 11.11
CA PRO A 23 -7.58 1.86 10.07
C PRO A 23 -7.80 0.92 8.88
N SER A 24 -6.88 -0.01 8.64
CA SER A 24 -6.95 -0.99 7.55
C SER A 24 -7.65 -2.31 7.92
N THR A 25 -8.03 -2.53 9.19
CA THR A 25 -8.75 -3.75 9.59
C THR A 25 -10.04 -3.88 8.76
N PRO A 26 -10.27 -4.99 8.05
CA PRO A 26 -11.49 -5.10 7.23
C PRO A 26 -12.76 -5.11 8.07
N THR A 27 -13.86 -4.60 7.53
CA THR A 27 -15.18 -4.60 8.18
C THR A 27 -15.55 -6.01 8.63
N GLY A 28 -16.08 -6.13 9.85
CA GLY A 28 -16.48 -7.41 10.45
C GLY A 28 -15.32 -8.29 10.95
N ARG A 29 -14.05 -7.98 10.63
CA ARG A 29 -12.90 -8.71 11.18
C ARG A 29 -12.65 -8.33 12.64
N LYS A 30 -12.16 -9.30 13.41
CA LYS A 30 -11.96 -9.16 14.85
C LYS A 30 -10.55 -8.72 15.19
N ALA A 31 -10.43 -7.80 16.13
CA ALA A 31 -9.18 -7.39 16.78
C ALA A 31 -9.38 -7.35 18.30
N SER A 32 -8.33 -7.01 19.08
CA SER A 32 -8.43 -6.99 20.55
C SER A 32 -9.43 -5.96 21.08
N THR A 33 -9.54 -4.80 20.43
CA THR A 33 -10.47 -3.71 20.75
C THR A 33 -11.78 -3.76 19.97
N THR A 34 -11.88 -4.64 18.97
CA THR A 34 -13.11 -4.91 18.19
C THR A 34 -13.46 -6.41 18.23
N PRO A 35 -13.74 -6.98 19.43
CA PRO A 35 -13.95 -8.43 19.58
C PRO A 35 -15.22 -8.95 18.87
N TYR A 36 -16.16 -8.05 18.60
CA TYR A 36 -17.42 -8.34 17.90
C TYR A 36 -17.37 -8.04 16.40
N GLY A 37 -16.21 -7.61 15.89
CA GLY A 37 -16.01 -7.21 14.49
C GLY A 37 -15.79 -5.70 14.36
N ASN A 38 -15.00 -5.31 13.36
CA ASN A 38 -14.76 -3.91 13.03
C ASN A 38 -16.03 -3.27 12.42
N PRO A 39 -16.57 -2.17 12.99
CA PRO A 39 -17.70 -1.45 12.41
C PRO A 39 -17.31 -0.55 11.23
N ASP A 40 -16.03 -0.18 11.11
CA ASP A 40 -15.58 0.77 10.10
C ASP A 40 -15.60 0.17 8.69
N PRO A 41 -15.83 0.99 7.64
CA PRO A 41 -15.71 0.55 6.26
C PRO A 41 -14.25 0.17 5.92
N ASN A 42 -14.08 -0.69 4.92
CA ASN A 42 -12.76 -1.03 4.41
C ASN A 42 -12.00 0.21 3.94
N PHE A 43 -10.76 0.36 4.39
CA PHE A 43 -9.88 1.46 4.02
C PHE A 43 -8.90 1.06 2.92
N ASP A 44 -8.80 1.87 1.86
CA ASP A 44 -7.95 1.59 0.70
C ASP A 44 -6.74 2.54 0.66
N ILE A 45 -5.58 2.03 1.09
CA ILE A 45 -4.31 2.78 1.13
C ILE A 45 -3.87 3.21 -0.27
N VAL A 46 -4.15 2.42 -1.31
CA VAL A 46 -3.82 2.78 -2.69
C VAL A 46 -4.60 4.03 -3.11
N LYS A 47 -5.91 4.05 -2.88
CA LYS A 47 -6.75 5.21 -3.20
C LYS A 47 -6.33 6.44 -2.39
N LEU A 48 -6.00 6.27 -1.11
CA LEU A 48 -5.47 7.36 -0.28
C LEU A 48 -4.18 7.95 -0.87
N ALA A 49 -3.21 7.09 -1.20
CA ALA A 49 -1.91 7.53 -1.71
C ALA A 49 -2.05 8.29 -3.03
N ILE A 50 -2.88 7.78 -3.96
CA ILE A 50 -3.19 8.46 -5.22
C ILE A 50 -3.88 9.80 -4.95
N GLY A 51 -4.92 9.81 -4.09
CA GLY A 51 -5.64 11.04 -3.74
C GLY A 51 -4.78 12.09 -3.03
N ALA A 52 -3.76 11.67 -2.29
CA ALA A 52 -2.77 12.53 -1.66
C ALA A 52 -1.69 13.06 -2.62
N GLY A 53 -1.64 12.58 -3.87
CA GLY A 53 -0.71 13.03 -4.89
C GLY A 53 0.64 12.31 -4.90
N ALA A 54 0.70 11.07 -4.39
CA ALA A 54 1.84 10.19 -4.65
C ALA A 54 1.93 9.89 -6.15
N THR A 55 3.14 9.94 -6.71
CA THR A 55 3.36 9.81 -8.17
C THR A 55 3.74 8.39 -8.58
N PHE A 56 3.96 7.51 -7.61
CA PHE A 56 4.08 6.07 -7.80
C PHE A 56 3.32 5.35 -6.67
N VAL A 57 2.40 4.47 -7.02
CA VAL A 57 1.61 3.69 -6.05
C VAL A 57 1.51 2.23 -6.50
N ALA A 58 1.89 1.31 -5.62
CA ALA A 58 1.86 -0.13 -5.87
C ALA A 58 1.33 -0.92 -4.67
N ARG A 59 0.79 -2.11 -4.92
CA ARG A 59 0.42 -3.11 -3.89
C ARG A 59 0.95 -4.49 -4.24
N GLY A 60 1.53 -5.19 -3.26
CA GLY A 60 1.89 -6.60 -3.33
C GLY A 60 1.33 -7.39 -2.15
N THR A 61 1.52 -8.71 -2.15
CA THR A 61 1.17 -9.58 -1.02
C THR A 61 2.36 -10.47 -0.66
N ALA A 62 2.51 -10.81 0.62
CA ALA A 62 3.64 -11.58 1.14
C ALA A 62 3.83 -12.94 0.44
N PHE A 63 2.75 -13.51 -0.12
CA PHE A 63 2.83 -14.71 -0.96
C PHE A 63 3.67 -14.51 -2.23
N HIS A 64 3.65 -13.32 -2.84
CA HIS A 64 4.30 -13.02 -4.11
C HIS A 64 5.64 -12.28 -3.91
N ALA A 65 6.57 -12.88 -3.17
CA ALA A 65 7.88 -12.26 -2.85
C ALA A 65 8.63 -11.71 -4.08
N ALA A 66 8.71 -12.48 -5.17
CA ALA A 66 9.36 -12.03 -6.40
C ALA A 66 8.66 -10.83 -7.09
N GLN A 67 7.37 -10.63 -6.84
CA GLN A 67 6.66 -9.43 -7.28
C GLN A 67 7.03 -8.24 -6.40
N ILE A 68 7.07 -8.41 -5.08
CA ILE A 68 7.46 -7.37 -4.12
C ILE A 68 8.84 -6.81 -4.46
N ASP A 69 9.83 -7.67 -4.73
CA ASP A 69 11.18 -7.23 -5.11
C ASP A 69 11.16 -6.28 -6.32
N LYS A 70 10.36 -6.63 -7.33
CA LYS A 70 10.21 -5.82 -8.55
C LYS A 70 9.51 -4.49 -8.27
N LEU A 71 8.48 -4.51 -7.41
CA LEU A 71 7.72 -3.30 -7.05
C LEU A 71 8.58 -2.33 -6.25
N ILE A 72 9.33 -2.83 -5.26
CA ILE A 72 10.25 -2.01 -4.44
C ILE A 72 11.37 -1.44 -5.33
N ALA A 73 11.98 -2.26 -6.19
CA ALA A 73 13.01 -1.80 -7.10
C ALA A 73 12.49 -0.71 -8.07
N ALA A 74 11.25 -0.85 -8.56
CA ALA A 74 10.63 0.17 -9.39
C ALA A 74 10.34 1.46 -8.61
N ALA A 75 9.83 1.36 -7.38
CA ALA A 75 9.56 2.50 -6.50
C ALA A 75 10.82 3.30 -6.16
N ILE A 76 11.94 2.63 -5.87
CA ILE A 76 13.23 3.27 -5.57
C ILE A 76 13.81 3.99 -6.80
N ARG A 77 13.57 3.46 -8.01
CA ARG A 77 14.04 4.09 -9.26
C ARG A 77 13.16 5.25 -9.71
N HIS A 78 11.92 5.32 -9.21
CA HIS A 78 10.98 6.37 -9.53
C HIS A 78 11.40 7.67 -8.86
N LYS A 79 11.56 8.74 -9.65
CA LYS A 79 11.92 10.06 -9.12
C LYS A 79 10.69 10.79 -8.59
N GLY A 80 10.45 10.69 -7.30
CA GLY A 80 9.27 11.27 -6.65
C GLY A 80 8.80 10.46 -5.45
N PHE A 81 7.61 10.79 -4.95
CA PHE A 81 7.07 10.11 -3.77
C PHE A 81 6.38 8.80 -4.18
N SER A 82 6.99 7.69 -3.78
CA SER A 82 6.56 6.33 -4.06
C SER A 82 5.93 5.69 -2.82
N VAL A 83 4.75 5.09 -2.96
CA VAL A 83 4.08 4.31 -1.91
C VAL A 83 3.92 2.86 -2.36
N VAL A 84 4.45 1.92 -1.58
CA VAL A 84 4.31 0.49 -1.83
C VAL A 84 3.63 -0.17 -0.64
N GLU A 85 2.38 -0.59 -0.80
CA GLU A 85 1.68 -1.39 0.20
C GLU A 85 2.02 -2.88 0.02
N ILE A 86 2.43 -3.53 1.09
CA ILE A 86 2.65 -4.97 1.14
C ILE A 86 1.63 -5.54 2.11
N LEU A 87 0.67 -6.30 1.61
CA LEU A 87 -0.20 -7.07 2.48
C LEU A 87 0.60 -8.22 3.08
N ASP A 88 0.68 -8.24 4.41
CA ASP A 88 1.51 -9.15 5.18
C ASP A 88 0.68 -9.87 6.25
N ASP A 89 1.16 -11.04 6.68
CA ASP A 89 0.45 -11.89 7.60
C ASP A 89 0.86 -11.61 9.06
N CYS A 90 -0.13 -11.39 9.93
CA CYS A 90 0.09 -11.39 11.38
C CYS A 90 -0.61 -12.60 12.03
N PRO A 91 0.03 -13.78 12.05
CA PRO A 91 -0.62 -15.01 12.52
C PRO A 91 -0.96 -14.98 14.02
N THR A 92 -0.09 -14.38 14.83
CA THR A 92 -0.18 -14.40 16.30
C THR A 92 -1.38 -13.61 16.82
N THR A 93 -1.69 -12.46 16.20
CA THR A 93 -2.75 -11.58 16.68
C THR A 93 -3.97 -11.52 15.76
N TYR A 94 -3.79 -11.22 14.47
CA TYR A 94 -4.89 -11.15 13.49
C TYR A 94 -5.40 -12.54 13.12
N GLY A 95 -4.48 -13.44 12.73
CA GLY A 95 -4.80 -14.80 12.30
C GLY A 95 -5.58 -15.57 13.37
N ARG A 96 -5.04 -15.62 14.59
CA ARG A 96 -5.67 -16.26 15.76
C ARG A 96 -7.10 -15.77 16.03
N ARG A 97 -7.36 -14.45 15.97
CA ARG A 97 -8.67 -13.87 16.27
C ARG A 97 -9.69 -14.08 15.16
N ASN A 98 -9.22 -14.22 13.92
CA ASN A 98 -10.05 -14.40 12.73
C ASN A 98 -10.14 -15.86 12.27
N LYS A 99 -9.79 -16.80 13.17
CA LYS A 99 -9.95 -18.26 13.01
C LYS A 99 -9.17 -18.87 11.84
N PHE A 100 -8.06 -18.25 11.45
CA PHE A 100 -7.11 -18.89 10.54
C PHE A 100 -6.44 -20.08 11.24
N ARG A 101 -6.39 -21.23 10.58
CA ARG A 101 -5.82 -22.48 11.11
C ARG A 101 -4.30 -22.46 11.14
N SER A 102 -3.67 -21.75 10.20
CA SER A 102 -2.21 -21.67 10.08
C SER A 102 -1.76 -20.48 9.24
N VAL A 103 -0.47 -20.16 9.31
CA VAL A 103 0.19 -19.18 8.41
C VAL A 103 0.04 -19.60 6.95
N VAL A 104 0.11 -20.91 6.66
CA VAL A 104 -0.03 -21.45 5.29
C VAL A 104 -1.41 -21.14 4.72
N GLU A 105 -2.46 -21.20 5.55
CA GLU A 105 -3.82 -20.83 5.11
C GLU A 105 -3.90 -19.33 4.78
N MET A 106 -3.28 -18.47 5.58
CA MET A 106 -3.24 -17.03 5.32
C MET A 106 -2.51 -16.72 4.00
N MET A 107 -1.35 -17.34 3.79
CA MET A 107 -0.57 -17.26 2.56
C MET A 107 -1.35 -17.77 1.33
N ASN A 108 -2.11 -18.86 1.47
CA ASN A 108 -2.97 -19.35 0.40
C ASN A 108 -4.13 -18.38 0.10
N GLN A 109 -4.71 -17.70 1.09
CA GLN A 109 -5.69 -16.64 0.83
C GLN A 109 -5.08 -15.49 0.01
N HIS A 110 -3.83 -15.11 0.28
CA HIS A 110 -3.14 -14.14 -0.57
C HIS A 110 -3.01 -14.65 -2.01
N LYS A 111 -2.62 -15.91 -2.22
CA LYS A 111 -2.54 -16.52 -3.56
C LYS A 111 -3.88 -16.52 -4.29
N GLU A 112 -4.95 -16.96 -3.63
CA GLU A 112 -6.26 -17.19 -4.24
C GLU A 112 -7.04 -15.89 -4.48
N ASN A 113 -6.80 -14.87 -3.66
CA ASN A 113 -7.54 -13.62 -3.71
C ASN A 113 -6.79 -12.49 -4.41
N SER A 114 -5.50 -12.66 -4.74
CA SER A 114 -4.76 -11.62 -5.48
C SER A 114 -5.04 -11.67 -6.98
N VAL A 115 -5.32 -10.52 -7.58
CA VAL A 115 -5.49 -10.34 -9.02
C VAL A 115 -4.59 -9.20 -9.50
N PRO A 116 -3.73 -9.39 -10.52
CA PRO A 116 -2.97 -8.28 -11.07
C PRO A 116 -3.87 -7.20 -11.66
N VAL A 117 -3.56 -5.91 -11.47
CA VAL A 117 -4.36 -4.77 -11.98
C VAL A 117 -4.64 -4.92 -13.49
N LYS A 118 -3.64 -5.29 -14.29
CA LYS A 118 -3.79 -5.52 -15.74
C LYS A 118 -4.74 -6.67 -16.10
N ALA A 119 -4.86 -7.67 -15.22
CA ALA A 119 -5.81 -8.76 -15.43
C ALA A 119 -7.24 -8.31 -15.05
N ALA A 120 -7.35 -7.49 -14.00
CA ALA A 120 -8.62 -6.96 -13.52
C ALA A 120 -9.33 -6.07 -14.55
N GLU A 121 -8.60 -5.38 -15.45
CA GLU A 121 -9.18 -4.60 -16.56
C GLU A 121 -10.10 -5.41 -17.49
N LYS A 122 -9.95 -6.74 -17.52
CA LYS A 122 -10.71 -7.65 -18.38
C LYS A 122 -11.78 -8.44 -17.61
N MET A 123 -11.92 -8.21 -16.30
CA MET A 123 -12.83 -8.93 -15.42
C MET A 123 -14.06 -8.09 -15.13
N SER A 124 -15.20 -8.75 -14.89
CA SER A 124 -16.41 -8.06 -14.45
C SER A 124 -16.31 -7.64 -12.97
N ALA A 125 -17.18 -6.73 -12.54
CA ALA A 125 -17.23 -6.28 -11.15
C ALA A 125 -17.50 -7.46 -10.19
N GLU A 126 -18.35 -8.39 -10.60
CA GLU A 126 -18.70 -9.59 -9.84
C GLU A 126 -17.51 -10.54 -9.69
N GLN A 127 -16.67 -10.66 -10.71
CA GLN A 127 -15.46 -11.49 -10.66
C GLN A 127 -14.36 -10.90 -9.76
N LEU A 128 -14.39 -9.59 -9.56
CA LEU A 128 -13.46 -8.87 -8.70
C LEU A 128 -13.96 -8.74 -7.26
N GLU A 129 -15.19 -9.14 -6.97
CA GLU A 129 -15.74 -9.09 -5.62
C GLU A 129 -14.89 -9.94 -4.66
N GLY A 130 -14.45 -9.33 -3.56
CA GLY A 130 -13.58 -9.96 -2.57
C GLY A 130 -12.13 -10.21 -3.03
N LYS A 131 -11.74 -9.77 -4.23
CA LYS A 131 -10.37 -9.86 -4.71
C LYS A 131 -9.54 -8.65 -4.29
N VAL A 132 -8.25 -8.89 -4.11
CA VAL A 132 -7.26 -7.86 -3.84
C VAL A 132 -6.44 -7.61 -5.10
N LEU A 133 -6.47 -6.38 -5.59
CA LEU A 133 -5.66 -6.00 -6.74
C LEU A 133 -4.17 -5.88 -6.35
N THR A 134 -3.28 -6.29 -7.25
CA THR A 134 -1.82 -6.21 -7.05
C THR A 134 -1.09 -5.66 -8.29
N GLY A 135 0.07 -5.07 -8.09
CA GLY A 135 0.87 -4.42 -9.14
C GLY A 135 0.98 -2.92 -8.94
N ILE A 136 1.34 -2.22 -10.01
CA ILE A 136 1.43 -0.75 -10.05
C ILE A 136 0.05 -0.21 -10.45
N PHE A 137 -0.49 0.68 -9.62
CA PHE A 137 -1.81 1.31 -9.81
C PHE A 137 -1.70 2.69 -10.43
N HIS A 138 -0.62 3.39 -10.11
CA HIS A 138 -0.39 4.75 -10.57
C HIS A 138 1.12 4.97 -10.70
N GLN A 139 1.51 5.57 -11.82
CA GLN A 139 2.87 6.01 -12.07
C GLN A 139 2.81 7.19 -13.04
N GLU A 140 3.34 8.34 -12.61
CA GLU A 140 3.43 9.54 -13.45
C GLU A 140 4.70 10.33 -13.14
N GLU A 141 5.20 11.08 -14.11
CA GLU A 141 6.32 12.00 -13.90
C GLU A 141 5.80 13.38 -13.49
N ARG A 142 6.34 13.90 -12.38
CA ARG A 142 6.02 15.24 -11.86
C ARG A 142 7.29 15.84 -11.28
N PRO A 143 7.47 17.18 -11.32
CA PRO A 143 8.61 17.81 -10.69
C PRO A 143 8.83 17.35 -9.24
N GLU A 144 10.08 17.06 -8.90
CA GLU A 144 10.50 16.61 -7.59
C GLU A 144 10.63 17.83 -6.66
N TYR A 145 10.28 17.66 -5.39
CA TYR A 145 10.19 18.77 -4.44
C TYR A 145 11.54 19.47 -4.19
N CYS A 146 12.61 18.73 -3.92
CA CYS A 146 13.94 19.28 -3.69
C CYS A 146 14.51 19.98 -4.94
N ASP A 147 14.24 19.45 -6.14
CA ASP A 147 14.60 20.10 -7.41
C ASP A 147 13.90 21.45 -7.58
N GLU A 148 12.58 21.50 -7.34
CA GLU A 148 11.82 22.76 -7.40
C GLU A 148 12.28 23.74 -6.31
N TYR A 149 12.55 23.24 -5.10
CA TYR A 149 13.05 24.05 -4.00
C TYR A 149 14.45 24.63 -4.30
N ALA A 150 15.32 23.86 -4.96
CA ALA A 150 16.63 24.33 -5.39
C ALA A 150 16.52 25.49 -6.40
N LYS A 151 15.49 25.53 -7.25
CA LYS A 151 15.23 26.69 -8.14
C LYS A 151 14.88 27.93 -7.32
N ILE A 152 14.06 27.78 -6.27
CA ILE A 152 13.74 28.90 -5.36
C ILE A 152 14.98 29.41 -4.63
N ILE A 153 15.88 28.52 -4.19
CA ILE A 153 17.16 28.89 -3.58
C ILE A 153 18.01 29.73 -4.56
N LYS A 154 18.15 29.29 -5.82
CA LYS A 154 18.90 30.02 -6.85
C LYS A 154 18.31 31.41 -7.12
N LEU A 155 16.99 31.50 -7.21
CA LEU A 155 16.27 32.77 -7.37
C LEU A 155 16.56 33.71 -6.19
N ALA A 156 16.49 33.22 -4.96
CA ALA A 156 16.77 33.99 -3.75
C ALA A 156 18.23 34.47 -3.67
N GLN A 157 19.18 33.71 -4.22
CA GLN A 157 20.60 34.06 -4.32
C GLN A 157 20.91 35.07 -5.44
N GLY A 158 19.93 35.48 -6.23
CA GLY A 158 20.07 36.51 -7.27
C GLY A 158 20.58 36.00 -8.61
N ALA A 159 20.57 34.68 -8.84
CA ALA A 159 21.05 34.09 -10.10
C ALA A 159 20.23 34.51 -11.33
N ASP A 160 18.94 34.84 -11.16
CA ASP A 160 18.03 35.24 -12.25
C ASP A 160 17.57 36.71 -12.18
N ARG A 161 18.28 37.57 -11.45
CA ARG A 161 18.07 39.02 -11.56
C ARG A 161 18.71 39.50 -12.86
N VAL A 162 17.99 39.40 -13.97
CA VAL A 162 18.28 40.18 -15.18
C VAL A 162 18.31 41.65 -14.76
N ARG A 163 19.49 42.27 -14.82
CA ARG A 163 19.64 43.73 -14.77
C ARG A 163 19.14 44.35 -16.05
#